data_AF-A0A1Q1FMR9-F1
#
_entry.id   AF-A0A1Q1FMR9-F1
#
_cell.length_a   1.000
_cell.length_b   1.000
_cell.length_c   1.000
_cell.angle_alpha   90.00
_cell.angle_beta   90.00
_cell.angle_gamma   90.00
#
_symmetry.space_group_name_H-M   'P 1'
#
loop_
_entity.id
_entity.type
_entity.pdbx_description
1 polymer ?
#
loop_
_entity_poly.entity_id
_entity_poly.type
_entity_poly.pdbx_seq_one_letter_code
_entity_poly.pdbx_strand_id
1 'polypeptide(L)'
;MSDSPPTPPAQSVSTYVEEGARIAAILLVWAIISLFFAFGLTEIGVFARVFWVLGGVFALTGLLNAVLYLLYRTVDYWHSQS
;
A
#
# COMPACT_ATOMS: atom_id res chain seq x y z
N MET A 1 4.86 -12.93 45.27
CA MET A 1 3.81 -12.33 44.44
C MET A 1 4.49 -11.90 43.16
N SER A 2 4.31 -12.64 42.08
CA SER A 2 4.86 -12.28 40.78
C SER A 2 3.75 -11.59 40.01
N ASP A 3 3.79 -10.26 40.00
CA ASP A 3 2.90 -9.46 39.15
C ASP A 3 3.34 -9.68 37.70
N SER A 4 2.69 -10.63 37.02
CA SER A 4 2.85 -10.76 35.58
C SER A 4 2.45 -9.43 34.92
N PRO A 5 3.26 -8.87 34.01
CA PRO A 5 2.89 -7.67 33.31
C PRO A 5 1.60 -7.93 32.53
N PRO A 6 0.66 -6.96 32.50
CA PRO A 6 -0.60 -7.13 31.79
C PRO A 6 -0.32 -7.40 30.32
N THR A 7 -0.81 -8.53 29.81
CA THR A 7 -0.72 -8.87 28.40
C THR A 7 -1.45 -7.78 27.59
N PRO A 8 -0.82 -7.17 26.57
CA PRO A 8 -1.49 -6.18 25.74
C PRO A 8 -2.79 -6.77 25.17
N PRO A 9 -3.89 -6.02 25.16
CA PRO A 9 -5.14 -6.50 24.60
C PRO A 9 -4.94 -6.89 23.13
N ALA A 10 -5.35 -8.10 22.77
CA ALA A 10 -5.28 -8.57 21.39
C ALA A 10 -6.07 -7.63 20.48
N GLN A 11 -5.45 -7.12 19.42
CA GLN A 11 -6.14 -6.28 18.44
C GLN A 11 -7.34 -7.01 17.85
N SER A 12 -8.45 -6.27 17.71
CA SER A 12 -9.65 -6.83 17.09
C SER A 12 -9.37 -7.20 15.64
N VAL A 13 -9.95 -8.31 15.18
CA VAL A 13 -9.87 -8.74 13.77
C VAL A 13 -10.35 -7.63 12.82
N SER A 14 -11.31 -6.81 13.25
CA SER A 14 -11.80 -5.66 12.49
C SER A 14 -10.69 -4.64 12.22
N THR A 15 -9.83 -4.35 13.20
CA THR A 15 -8.70 -3.43 13.04
C THR A 15 -7.71 -3.97 12.00
N TYR A 16 -7.44 -5.28 12.02
CA TYR A 16 -6.54 -5.89 11.03
C TYR A 16 -7.10 -5.82 9.60
N VAL A 17 -8.40 -6.08 9.43
CA VAL A 17 -9.08 -6.02 8.13
C VAL A 17 -9.13 -4.59 7.58
N GLU A 18 -9.38 -3.60 8.44
CA GLU A 18 -9.40 -2.19 8.04
C GLU A 18 -8.04 -1.73 7.52
N GLU A 19 -6.95 -2.18 8.12
CA GLU A 19 -5.59 -1.89 7.68
C GLU A 19 -5.27 -2.56 6.33
N GLY A 20 -5.67 -3.82 6.16
CA GLY A 20 -5.56 -4.53 4.88
C GLY A 20 -6.34 -3.83 3.77
N ALA A 21 -7.53 -3.31 4.09
CA ALA A 21 -8.35 -2.56 3.14
C ALA A 21 -7.68 -1.26 2.68
N ARG A 22 -6.94 -0.56 3.55
CA ARG A 22 -6.20 0.66 3.17
C ARG A 22 -5.03 0.34 2.23
N ILE A 23 -4.26 -0.71 2.52
CA ILE A 23 -3.19 -1.15 1.62
C ILE A 23 -3.77 -1.56 0.27
N ALA A 24 -4.87 -2.32 0.26
CA ALA A 24 -5.56 -2.71 -0.95
C ALA A 24 -6.07 -1.49 -1.74
N ALA A 25 -6.60 -0.46 -1.07
CA ALA A 25 -7.04 0.77 -1.70
C ALA A 25 -5.87 1.54 -2.33
N ILE A 26 -4.72 1.66 -1.65
CA ILE A 26 -3.50 2.28 -2.21
C ILE A 26 -3.11 1.54 -3.49
N LEU A 27 -2.97 0.21 -3.42
CA LEU A 27 -2.60 -0.61 -4.56
C LEU A 27 -3.61 -0.50 -5.71
N LEU A 28 -4.90 -0.46 -5.40
CA LEU A 28 -5.97 -0.35 -6.38
C LEU A 28 -5.90 0.98 -7.15
N VAL A 29 -5.74 2.11 -6.45
CA VAL A 29 -5.64 3.43 -7.08
C VAL A 29 -4.44 3.48 -8.02
N TRP A 30 -3.28 3.05 -7.56
CA TRP A 30 -2.08 3.06 -8.39
C TRP A 30 -2.13 2.06 -9.54
N ALA A 31 -2.78 0.91 -9.36
CA ALA A 31 -3.05 -0.04 -10.43
C ALA A 31 -3.95 0.56 -11.51
N ILE A 32 -5.00 1.29 -11.14
CA ILE A 32 -5.89 1.99 -12.09
C ILE A 32 -5.10 3.03 -12.89
N ILE A 33 -4.29 3.86 -12.23
CA ILE A 33 -3.44 4.85 -12.89
C ILE A 33 -2.47 4.15 -13.85
N SER A 34 -1.77 3.11 -13.38
CA SER A 34 -0.85 2.32 -14.20
C SER A 34 -1.54 1.72 -15.42
N LEU A 35 -2.74 1.16 -15.26
CA LEU A 35 -3.49 0.53 -16.34
C LEU A 35 -3.92 1.56 -17.39
N PHE A 36 -4.36 2.74 -16.95
CA PHE A 36 -4.70 3.85 -17.84
C PHE A 36 -3.50 4.26 -18.71
N PHE A 37 -2.31 4.41 -18.12
CA PHE A 37 -1.11 4.75 -18.88
C PHE A 37 -0.61 3.59 -19.76
N ALA A 38 -0.69 2.34 -19.29
CA ALA A 38 -0.20 1.20 -20.06
C ALA A 38 -1.08 0.85 -21.26
N PHE A 39 -2.41 1.00 -21.16
CA PHE A 39 -3.37 0.52 -22.17
C PHE A 39 -4.30 1.60 -22.72
N GLY A 40 -4.58 2.67 -21.98
CA GLY A 40 -5.52 3.72 -22.42
C GLY A 40 -4.98 4.64 -23.52
N LEU A 41 -3.67 4.64 -23.75
CA LEU A 41 -2.99 5.57 -24.67
C LEU A 41 -2.19 4.86 -25.79
N THR A 42 -2.40 3.55 -25.96
CA THR A 42 -1.70 2.72 -26.94
C THR A 42 -2.05 3.04 -28.40
N GLU A 43 -3.19 3.69 -28.64
CA GLU A 43 -3.61 4.22 -29.96
C GLU A 43 -2.73 5.40 -30.44
N ILE A 44 -1.99 6.07 -29.54
CA ILE A 44 -1.16 7.24 -29.89
C ILE A 44 0.24 6.74 -30.28
N GLY A 45 0.35 6.16 -31.47
CA GLY A 45 1.50 5.36 -31.95
C GLY A 45 2.91 5.97 -31.88
N VAL A 46 3.07 7.26 -31.57
CA VAL A 46 4.38 7.91 -31.35
C VAL A 46 4.79 7.88 -29.87
N PHE A 47 3.84 7.81 -28.94
CA PHE A 47 4.07 7.89 -27.50
C PHE A 47 3.87 6.57 -26.75
N ALA A 48 3.52 5.47 -27.44
CA ALA A 48 3.26 4.17 -26.84
C ALA A 48 4.39 3.70 -25.89
N ARG A 49 5.67 3.91 -26.28
CA ARG A 49 6.83 3.58 -25.42
C ARG A 49 6.89 4.44 -24.16
N VAL A 50 6.61 5.73 -24.27
CA VAL A 50 6.62 6.67 -23.14
C VAL A 50 5.50 6.31 -22.16
N PHE A 51 4.31 6.02 -22.67
CA PHE A 51 3.15 5.65 -21.87
C PHE A 51 3.31 4.30 -21.16
N TRP A 52 3.95 3.33 -21.81
CA TRP A 52 4.30 2.06 -21.17
C TRP A 52 5.29 2.25 -20.01
N VAL A 53 6.33 3.08 -20.20
CA VAL A 53 7.28 3.42 -19.13
C VAL A 53 6.58 4.15 -17.98
N LEU A 54 5.70 5.12 -18.28
CA LEU A 54 4.91 5.83 -17.27
C LEU A 54 4.03 4.87 -16.47
N GLY A 55 3.34 3.94 -17.13
CA GLY A 55 2.57 2.89 -16.45
C GLY A 55 3.43 2.11 -15.46
N GLY A 56 4.62 1.66 -15.87
CA GLY A 56 5.57 0.97 -14.99
C GLY A 56 6.03 1.82 -13.80
N VAL A 57 6.32 3.10 -14.02
CA VAL A 57 6.69 4.04 -12.94
C VAL A 57 5.55 4.21 -11.94
N PHE A 58 4.30 4.32 -12.40
CA PHE A 58 3.14 4.44 -11.54
C PHE A 58 2.88 3.16 -10.74
N ALA A 59 3.04 1.98 -11.35
CA ALA A 59 2.95 0.70 -10.65
C ALA A 59 4.01 0.60 -9.53
N LEU A 60 5.28 0.93 -9.83
CA LEU A 60 6.36 0.90 -8.86
C LEU A 60 6.14 1.93 -7.74
N THR A 61 5.67 3.13 -8.08
CA THR A 61 5.34 4.17 -7.10
C THR A 61 4.25 3.70 -6.14
N GLY A 62 3.20 3.05 -6.66
CA GLY A 62 2.14 2.49 -5.84
C GLY A 62 2.59 1.38 -4.91
N LEU A 63 3.46 0.50 -5.41
CA LEU A 63 4.07 -0.55 -4.59
C LEU A 63 4.91 0.05 -3.46
N LEU A 64 5.79 1.02 -3.78
CA LEU A 64 6.62 1.70 -2.78
C LEU A 64 5.76 2.45 -1.76
N ASN A 65 4.66 3.07 -2.18
CA ASN A 65 3.74 3.76 -1.28
C ASN A 65 3.07 2.79 -0.30
N ALA A 66 2.59 1.64 -0.80
CA ALA A 66 2.02 0.58 0.03
C ALA A 66 3.04 0.02 1.04
N VAL A 67 4.29 -0.18 0.61
CA VAL A 67 5.39 -0.63 1.48
C VAL A 67 5.70 0.42 2.56
N LEU A 68 5.79 1.70 2.19
CA LEU A 68 6.03 2.79 3.14
C LEU A 68 4.91 2.90 4.18
N TYR A 69 3.65 2.76 3.75
CA TYR A 69 2.50 2.70 4.66
C TYR A 69 2.65 1.55 5.66
N LEU A 70 2.99 0.36 5.17
CA LEU A 70 3.18 -0.82 6.02
C LEU A 70 4.33 -0.62 7.02
N LEU A 71 5.43 -0.01 6.60
CA LEU A 71 6.59 0.27 7.46
C LEU A 71 6.26 1.32 8.52
N TYR A 72 5.66 2.45 8.13
CA TYR A 72 5.19 3.48 9.05
C TYR A 72 4.29 2.87 10.13
N ARG A 73 3.31 2.05 9.70
CA ARG A 73 2.36 1.42 10.59
C ARG A 73 3.01 0.40 11.52
N THR A 74 3.98 -0.36 11.01
CA THR A 74 4.77 -1.29 11.84
C THR A 74 5.51 -0.53 12.95
N VAL A 75 6.17 0.59 12.62
CA VAL A 75 6.86 1.44 13.60
C VAL A 75 5.88 2.04 14.61
N ASP A 76 4.73 2.54 14.15
CA ASP A 76 3.66 3.08 14.98
C ASP A 76 3.10 2.04 15.96
N TYR A 77 3.00 0.77 15.55
CA TYR A 77 2.63 -0.33 16.46
C TYR A 77 3.68 -0.58 17.53
N TRP A 78 4.97 -0.58 17.17
CA TRP A 78 6.04 -0.73 18.15
C TRP A 78 6.04 0.40 19.18
N HIS A 79 5.81 1.64 18.74
CA HIS A 79 5.71 2.80 19.63
C HIS A 79 4.43 2.81 20.48
N SER A 80 3.31 2.33 19.95
CA SER A 80 2.05 2.27 20.69
C SER A 80 2.01 1.13 21.73
N GLN A 81 2.92 0.16 21.64
CA GLN A 81 3.05 -0.95 22.59
C GLN A 81 4.11 -0.70 23.67
N SER A 82 4.90 0.38 23.58
CA SER A 82 5.90 0.81 24.58
C SER A 82 5.34 1.83 25.56
#